data_AF-C7BFL8-F1
#
_entry.id   AF-C7BFL8-F1
#
_cell.length_a   1.000
_cell.length_b   1.000
_cell.length_c   1.000
_cell.angle_alpha   90.00
_cell.angle_beta   90.00
_cell.angle_gamma   90.00
#
_symmetry.space_group_name_H-M   'P 1'
#
loop_
_entity.id
_entity.type
_entity.pdbx_description
1 polymer ?
#
loop_
_entity_poly.entity_id
_entity_poly.type
_entity_poly.pdbx_seq_one_letter_code
_entity_poly.pdbx_strand_id
1 'polypeptide(L)'
;DIGDIVRGKDLFLGHKQKKNQLEERLKTMFENIRNENNKKLRHLTTEQIREYWWALNRKEVWKALTCSDKLTGASYFRVTCNDNETFSQANDKCRCKDEKGKSETDQVPTYFDYVPQYLR
;
A
#
# COMPACT_ATOMS: atom_id res chain seq x y z
N ASP A 1 -2.83 0.16 7.63
CA ASP A 1 -1.70 0.38 8.58
C ASP A 1 -0.32 0.25 7.96
N ILE A 2 0.01 -0.81 7.21
CA ILE A 2 1.35 -0.96 6.61
C ILE A 2 1.80 0.31 5.85
N GLY A 3 0.90 0.91 5.07
CA GLY A 3 1.19 2.17 4.38
C GLY A 3 1.54 3.33 5.32
N ASP A 4 0.92 3.42 6.49
CA ASP A 4 1.27 4.45 7.48
C ASP A 4 2.60 4.19 8.15
N ILE A 5 2.96 2.94 8.41
CA ILE A 5 4.29 2.58 8.92
C ILE A 5 5.34 2.97 7.88
N VAL A 6 5.14 2.58 6.61
CA VAL A 6 6.05 2.92 5.51
C VAL A 6 6.18 4.42 5.32
N ARG A 7 5.10 5.20 5.54
CA ARG A 7 5.09 6.67 5.40
C ARG A 7 5.45 7.46 6.66
N GLY A 8 5.63 6.80 7.80
CA GLY A 8 5.93 7.46 9.08
C GLY A 8 4.73 8.17 9.70
N LYS A 9 3.51 7.74 9.34
CA LYS A 9 2.23 8.27 9.81
C LYS A 9 1.53 7.39 10.85
N ASP A 10 2.15 6.26 11.21
CA ASP A 10 1.57 5.33 12.17
C ASP A 10 1.59 5.91 13.60
N LEU A 11 0.43 5.90 14.25
CA LEU A 11 0.14 6.42 15.58
C LEU A 11 0.20 5.35 16.68
N PHE A 12 0.53 4.08 16.36
CA PHE A 12 0.60 3.02 17.36
C PHE A 12 1.63 3.35 18.46
N LEU A 13 1.21 3.33 19.74
CA LEU A 13 2.05 3.70 20.88
C LEU A 13 2.65 2.49 21.63
N GLY A 14 2.24 1.28 21.29
CA GLY A 14 2.74 0.05 21.91
C GLY A 14 4.15 -0.32 21.43
N HIS A 15 4.86 -1.15 22.20
CA HIS A 15 6.19 -1.66 21.84
C HIS A 15 7.18 -0.59 21.36
N LYS A 16 7.22 0.57 22.05
CA LYS A 16 7.99 1.77 21.66
C LYS A 16 9.41 1.46 21.16
N GLN A 17 10.15 0.61 21.86
CA GLN A 17 11.52 0.27 21.49
C GLN A 17 11.60 -0.40 20.09
N LYS A 18 10.75 -1.40 19.81
CA LYS A 18 10.72 -2.07 18.51
C LYS A 18 10.22 -1.15 17.41
N LYS A 19 9.21 -0.32 17.71
CA LYS A 19 8.70 0.69 16.77
C LYS A 19 9.79 1.69 16.39
N ASN A 20 10.52 2.22 17.37
CA ASN A 20 11.60 3.16 17.13
C ASN A 20 12.71 2.53 16.28
N GLN A 21 13.12 1.29 16.58
CA GLN A 21 14.12 0.58 15.77
C GLN A 21 13.66 0.37 14.32
N LEU A 22 12.38 0.04 14.10
CA LEU A 22 11.82 -0.09 12.75
C LEU A 22 11.80 1.25 12.02
N GLU A 23 11.33 2.31 12.69
CA GLU A 23 11.25 3.65 12.11
C GLU A 23 12.64 4.22 11.80
N GLU A 24 13.64 4.02 12.67
CA GLU A 24 15.04 4.38 12.40
C GLU A 24 15.57 3.67 11.16
N ARG A 25 15.35 2.36 11.03
CA ARG A 25 15.76 1.59 9.84
C ARG A 25 15.10 2.11 8.56
N LEU A 26 13.80 2.40 8.61
CA LEU A 26 13.07 2.96 7.47
C LEU A 26 13.62 4.35 7.09
N LYS A 27 13.84 5.23 8.08
CA LYS A 27 14.43 6.56 7.84
C LYS A 27 15.81 6.45 7.18
N THR A 28 16.71 5.63 7.72
CA THR A 28 18.04 5.41 7.15
C THR A 28 17.95 4.88 5.71
N MET A 29 17.05 3.93 5.44
CA MET A 29 16.86 3.39 4.08
C MET A 29 16.44 4.49 3.09
N PHE A 30 15.45 5.31 3.44
CA PHE A 30 14.97 6.37 2.55
C PHE A 30 15.95 7.56 2.43
N GLU A 31 16.74 7.85 3.47
CA GLU A 31 17.85 8.79 3.38
C GLU A 31 18.93 8.31 2.41
N ASN A 32 19.28 7.02 2.44
CA ASN A 32 20.22 6.43 1.49
C ASN A 32 19.68 6.53 0.05
N ILE A 33 18.41 6.17 -0.19
CA ILE A 33 17.75 6.33 -1.49
C ILE A 33 17.83 7.79 -1.98
N ARG A 34 17.57 8.75 -1.09
CA ARG A 34 17.67 10.19 -1.42
C ARG A 34 19.09 10.59 -1.81
N ASN A 35 20.07 10.17 -1.02
CA ASN A 35 21.47 10.56 -1.17
C ASN A 35 22.11 9.94 -2.43
N GLU A 36 21.78 8.68 -2.75
CA GLU A 36 22.25 7.99 -3.97
C GLU A 36 21.67 8.61 -5.24
N ASN A 37 20.44 9.12 -5.19
CA ASN A 37 19.75 9.74 -6.33
C ASN A 37 19.91 11.28 -6.36
N ASN A 38 21.06 11.78 -5.88
CA ASN A 38 21.42 13.17 -5.54
C ASN A 38 21.03 14.26 -6.58
N LYS A 39 20.77 13.90 -7.84
CA LYS A 39 20.32 14.85 -8.88
C LYS A 39 18.80 15.04 -8.91
N LYS A 40 18.02 13.99 -8.64
CA LYS A 40 16.55 13.99 -8.78
C LYS A 40 15.84 14.08 -7.44
N LEU A 41 16.33 13.43 -6.40
CA LEU A 41 15.60 13.34 -5.12
C LEU A 41 16.06 14.36 -4.06
N ARG A 42 17.18 15.07 -4.30
CA ARG A 42 17.77 15.98 -3.30
C ARG A 42 16.86 17.15 -2.89
N HIS A 43 15.95 17.58 -3.76
CA HIS A 43 14.98 18.63 -3.46
C HIS A 43 13.76 18.13 -2.66
N LEU A 44 13.62 16.82 -2.47
CA LEU A 44 12.53 16.20 -1.72
C LEU A 44 12.98 15.86 -0.30
N THR A 45 12.06 16.04 0.64
CA THR A 45 12.18 15.54 2.00
C THR A 45 12.06 14.02 2.03
N THR A 46 12.59 13.38 3.07
CA THR A 46 12.47 11.92 3.26
C THR A 46 11.00 11.51 3.34
N GLU A 47 10.16 12.34 3.96
CA GLU A 47 8.72 12.16 4.08
C GLU A 47 8.03 12.17 2.70
N GLN A 48 8.36 13.11 1.82
CA GLN A 48 7.83 13.14 0.45
C GLN A 48 8.24 11.90 -0.35
N ILE A 49 9.48 11.43 -0.21
CA ILE A 49 9.96 10.23 -0.88
C ILE A 49 9.18 8.99 -0.41
N ARG A 50 8.90 8.88 0.89
CA ARG A 50 8.10 7.78 1.45
C ARG A 50 6.67 7.76 0.89
N GLU A 51 6.02 8.92 0.75
CA GLU A 51 4.70 9.05 0.12
C GLU A 51 4.71 8.60 -1.34
N TYR A 52 5.69 9.07 -2.13
CA TYR A 52 5.82 8.68 -3.54
C TYR A 52 6.14 7.20 -3.69
N TRP A 53 7.00 6.65 -2.84
CA TRP A 53 7.30 5.23 -2.84
C TRP A 53 6.04 4.42 -2.57
N TRP A 54 5.24 4.79 -1.58
CA TRP A 54 3.99 4.09 -1.31
C TRP A 54 3.01 4.20 -2.49
N ALA A 55 2.81 5.39 -3.04
CA ALA A 55 1.91 5.60 -4.18
C ALA A 55 2.31 4.77 -5.41
N LEU A 56 3.61 4.60 -5.66
CA LEU A 56 4.14 3.81 -6.77
C LEU A 56 4.03 2.30 -6.53
N ASN A 57 4.25 1.82 -5.30
CA ASN A 57 4.40 0.39 -5.01
C ASN A 57 3.17 -0.25 -4.31
N ARG A 58 2.11 0.51 -4.01
CA ARG A 58 0.94 0.00 -3.28
C ARG A 58 0.24 -1.16 -3.99
N LYS A 59 0.30 -1.24 -5.32
CA LYS A 59 -0.30 -2.32 -6.11
C LYS A 59 0.43 -3.64 -5.87
N GLU A 60 1.75 -3.60 -5.89
CA GLU A 60 2.65 -4.72 -5.65
C GLU A 60 2.53 -5.19 -4.19
N VAL A 61 2.43 -4.26 -3.24
CA VAL A 61 2.16 -4.58 -1.82
C VAL A 61 0.81 -5.26 -1.67
N TRP A 62 -0.25 -4.77 -2.33
CA TRP A 62 -1.56 -5.41 -2.31
C TRP A 62 -1.54 -6.82 -2.89
N LYS A 63 -0.84 -6.99 -4.02
CA LYS A 63 -0.60 -8.29 -4.64
C LYS A 63 0.11 -9.25 -3.68
N ALA A 64 1.10 -8.79 -2.94
CA ALA A 64 1.78 -9.62 -1.95
C ALA A 64 0.84 -9.97 -0.77
N LEU A 65 0.05 -9.00 -0.28
CA LEU A 65 -0.89 -9.20 0.83
C LEU A 65 -1.96 -10.26 0.49
N THR A 66 -2.38 -10.30 -0.76
CA THR A 66 -3.47 -11.15 -1.24
C THR A 66 -2.99 -12.40 -1.98
N CYS A 67 -1.71 -12.77 -1.87
CA CYS A 67 -1.14 -13.87 -2.66
C CYS A 67 -1.60 -15.27 -2.19
N SER A 68 -2.03 -15.40 -0.94
CA SER A 68 -2.35 -16.69 -0.32
C SER A 68 -3.53 -17.38 -1.00
N ASP A 69 -3.42 -18.69 -1.21
CA ASP A 69 -4.51 -19.52 -1.74
C ASP A 69 -5.68 -19.66 -0.76
N LYS A 70 -5.46 -19.35 0.53
CA LYS A 70 -6.55 -19.26 1.50
C LYS A 70 -7.54 -18.14 1.20
N LEU A 71 -7.16 -17.19 0.34
CA LEU A 71 -8.01 -16.08 -0.08
C LEU A 71 -8.76 -16.38 -1.38
N THR A 72 -8.65 -17.58 -1.94
CA THR A 72 -9.47 -17.97 -3.09
C THR A 72 -10.96 -17.89 -2.73
N GLY A 73 -11.72 -17.15 -3.54
CA GLY A 73 -13.13 -16.84 -3.29
C GLY A 73 -13.39 -15.82 -2.16
N ALA A 74 -12.36 -15.27 -1.53
CA ALA A 74 -12.51 -14.17 -0.57
C ALA A 74 -12.78 -12.86 -1.31
N SER A 75 -13.71 -12.07 -0.77
CA SER A 75 -14.13 -10.82 -1.37
C SER A 75 -13.78 -9.57 -0.55
N TYR A 76 -13.46 -8.48 -1.24
CA TYR A 76 -13.49 -7.16 -0.62
C TYR A 76 -14.95 -6.71 -0.47
N PHE A 77 -15.30 -6.27 0.73
CA PHE A 77 -16.71 -6.05 1.12
C PHE A 77 -17.39 -4.89 0.40
N ARG A 78 -16.64 -3.92 -0.15
CA ARG A 78 -17.21 -2.81 -0.94
C ARG A 78 -17.25 -3.19 -2.41
N VAL A 79 -18.27 -2.68 -3.10
CA VAL A 79 -18.34 -2.74 -4.57
C VAL A 79 -17.39 -1.70 -5.14
N THR A 80 -16.31 -2.15 -5.79
CA THR A 80 -15.17 -1.29 -6.14
C THR A 80 -14.52 -1.63 -7.48
N CYS A 81 -14.86 -2.78 -8.05
CA CYS A 81 -14.37 -3.19 -9.37
C CYS A 81 -15.33 -2.71 -10.45
N ASN A 82 -14.79 -2.35 -11.60
CA ASN A 82 -15.56 -2.00 -12.78
C ASN A 82 -15.37 -3.10 -13.81
N ASP A 83 -16.26 -4.09 -13.79
CA ASP A 83 -16.26 -5.19 -14.75
C ASP A 83 -17.28 -4.83 -15.84
N ASN A 84 -16.80 -4.43 -17.02
CA ASN A 84 -17.66 -4.11 -18.18
C ASN A 84 -18.81 -3.13 -17.86
N GLU A 85 -18.48 -2.00 -17.24
CA GLU A 85 -19.43 -0.94 -16.85
C GLU A 85 -20.44 -1.34 -15.75
N THR A 86 -20.32 -2.55 -15.20
CA THR A 86 -21.04 -2.99 -14.01
C THR A 86 -20.15 -2.96 -12.78
N PHE A 87 -20.66 -2.36 -11.71
CA PHE A 87 -19.98 -2.34 -10.42
C PHE A 87 -20.03 -3.72 -9.77
N SER A 88 -18.86 -4.31 -9.53
CA SER A 88 -18.72 -5.62 -8.91
C SER A 88 -17.81 -5.57 -7.67
N GLN A 89 -17.89 -6.63 -6.86
CA GLN A 89 -16.96 -6.85 -5.76
C GLN A 89 -15.69 -7.51 -6.27
N ALA A 90 -14.57 -7.19 -5.63
CA ALA A 90 -13.31 -7.88 -5.82
C ALA A 90 -13.41 -9.28 -5.21
N ASN A 91 -13.91 -10.27 -5.96
CA ASN A 91 -14.49 -11.51 -5.42
C ASN A 91 -13.57 -12.74 -5.46
N ASP A 92 -12.35 -12.62 -5.99
CA ASP A 92 -11.32 -13.64 -5.85
C ASP A 92 -10.02 -13.01 -5.36
N LYS A 93 -9.46 -13.57 -4.28
CA LYS A 93 -8.28 -13.03 -3.59
C LYS A 93 -8.37 -11.53 -3.28
N CYS A 94 -9.58 -11.00 -3.05
CA CYS A 94 -9.81 -9.57 -2.87
C CYS A 94 -9.19 -8.69 -3.99
N ARG A 95 -9.22 -9.16 -5.24
CA ARG A 95 -8.73 -8.43 -6.43
C ARG A 95 -9.83 -8.24 -7.46
N CYS A 96 -9.66 -7.20 -8.28
CA CYS A 96 -10.51 -6.97 -9.44
C CYS A 96 -10.00 -7.74 -10.63
N LYS A 97 -10.89 -8.23 -11.49
CA LYS A 97 -10.51 -8.85 -12.76
C LYS A 97 -10.22 -7.79 -13.81
N ASP A 98 -9.51 -8.18 -14.86
CA ASP A 98 -9.33 -7.31 -16.03
C ASP A 98 -10.67 -7.08 -16.75
N GLU A 99 -10.74 -6.06 -17.62
CA GLU A 99 -11.97 -5.74 -18.38
C GLU A 99 -12.48 -6.95 -19.20
N LYS A 100 -11.62 -7.94 -19.46
CA LYS A 100 -11.95 -9.16 -20.21
C LYS A 100 -12.39 -10.31 -19.30
N GLY A 101 -12.43 -10.12 -17.98
CA GLY A 101 -12.78 -11.11 -16.97
C GLY A 101 -11.85 -12.32 -16.90
N LYS A 102 -10.66 -12.24 -17.51
CA LYS A 102 -9.78 -13.40 -17.75
C LYS A 102 -8.67 -13.53 -16.72
N SER A 103 -8.18 -12.41 -16.19
CA SER A 103 -7.04 -12.40 -15.27
C SER A 103 -7.31 -11.50 -14.07
N GLU A 104 -6.82 -11.91 -12.91
CA GLU A 104 -6.75 -11.03 -11.73
C GLU A 104 -5.82 -9.85 -12.02
N THR A 105 -6.29 -8.64 -11.73
CA THR A 105 -5.47 -7.43 -11.80
C THR A 105 -4.80 -7.16 -10.47
N ASP A 106 -3.70 -6.41 -10.51
CA ASP A 106 -3.06 -5.87 -9.32
C ASP A 106 -3.73 -4.55 -8.86
N GLN A 107 -4.99 -4.31 -9.27
CA GLN A 107 -5.75 -3.15 -8.83
C GLN A 107 -6.09 -3.28 -7.35
N VAL A 108 -5.76 -2.24 -6.58
CA VAL A 108 -6.11 -2.16 -5.16
C VAL A 108 -7.57 -1.70 -5.05
N PRO A 109 -8.50 -2.53 -4.53
CA PRO A 109 -9.91 -2.18 -4.43
C PRO A 109 -10.22 -1.20 -3.29
N THR A 110 -9.22 -0.74 -2.54
CA THR A 110 -9.39 0.13 -1.37
C THR A 110 -8.56 1.40 -1.46
N TYR A 111 -9.02 2.44 -0.75
CA TYR A 111 -8.32 3.70 -0.54
C TYR A 111 -8.12 4.00 0.95
N PHE A 112 -8.24 2.99 1.83
CA PHE A 112 -8.04 3.20 3.27
C PHE A 112 -6.64 3.71 3.60
N ASP A 113 -5.64 3.39 2.81
CA ASP A 113 -4.31 3.98 2.92
C ASP A 113 -4.26 5.49 2.60
N TYR A 114 -5.33 6.10 2.10
CA TYR A 114 -5.45 7.56 1.98
C TYR A 114 -6.41 8.18 3.02
N VAL A 115 -6.93 7.37 3.95
CA VAL A 115 -7.77 7.82 5.07
C VAL A 115 -6.89 7.99 6.31
N PRO A 116 -6.99 9.12 7.05
CA PRO A 116 -6.27 9.33 8.31
C PRO A 116 -6.48 8.16 9.27
N GLN A 117 -5.41 7.67 9.91
CA GLN A 117 -5.47 6.44 10.73
C GLN A 117 -6.55 6.44 11.80
N TYR A 118 -6.78 7.59 12.42
CA TYR A 118 -7.81 7.75 13.45
C TYR A 118 -9.24 7.48 12.95
N LEU A 119 -9.49 7.65 11.65
CA LEU A 119 -10.81 7.49 11.03
C LEU A 119 -11.01 6.14 10.32
N ARG A 120 -9.99 5.27 10.31
CA ARG A 120 -10.04 3.96 9.65
C ARG A 120 -10.72 2.93 10.54
#